data_AF-A0A2R6IGH9-F1
#
_entry.id   AF-A0A2R6IGH9-F1
#
_cell.length_a   1.000
_cell.length_b   1.000
_cell.length_c   1.000
_cell.angle_alpha   90.00
_cell.angle_beta   90.00
_cell.angle_gamma   90.00
#
_symmetry.space_group_name_H-M   'P 1'
#
loop_
_entity.id
_entity.type
_entity.pdbx_description
1 polymer ?
#
loop_
_entity_poly.entity_id
_entity_poly.type
_entity_poly.pdbx_seq_one_letter_code
_entity_poly.pdbx_strand_id
1 'polypeptide(L)'
;MIVGDPNLALASSRGLPIRAEIDRTDTARFEVSVHGYPTGQWGLGTIATPHIASNDRRYLHAGHMATYTVTGDQLSEYLRLEHFPVTVGSALRWSDEIRPSDLE
;
A
#
# COMPACT_ATOMS: atom_id res chain seq x y z
N MET A 1 -10.74 29.13 -7.40
CA MET A 1 -9.30 29.23 -7.11
C MET A 1 -8.82 27.83 -6.80
N ILE A 2 -8.18 27.17 -7.77
CA ILE A 2 -7.51 25.89 -7.55
C ILE A 2 -6.08 26.24 -7.18
N VAL A 3 -5.71 25.99 -5.93
CA VAL A 3 -4.31 26.03 -5.51
C VAL A 3 -3.80 24.60 -5.68
N GLY A 4 -2.92 24.41 -6.66
CA GLY A 4 -2.28 23.13 -6.95
C GLY A 4 -1.26 23.36 -8.04
N ASP A 5 -0.01 23.53 -7.65
CA ASP A 5 1.10 23.49 -8.61
C ASP A 5 1.21 22.06 -9.13
N PRO A 6 1.02 21.80 -10.44
CA PRO A 6 1.13 20.47 -11.02
C PRO A 6 2.56 19.87 -10.89
N ASN A 7 3.55 20.68 -10.51
CA ASN A 7 4.90 20.22 -10.21
C ASN A 7 5.15 19.94 -8.71
N LEU A 8 4.17 20.17 -7.84
CA LEU A 8 4.31 19.85 -6.42
C LEU A 8 4.21 18.33 -6.21
N ALA A 9 5.37 17.68 -6.10
CA ALA A 9 5.45 16.31 -5.63
C ALA A 9 5.14 16.27 -4.13
N LEU A 10 3.89 15.96 -3.78
CA LEU A 10 3.42 15.85 -2.38
C LEU A 10 4.04 14.64 -1.64
N ALA A 11 4.58 13.67 -2.37
CA ALA A 11 5.29 12.53 -1.81
C ALA A 11 6.46 12.16 -2.74
N SER A 12 7.65 11.99 -2.16
CA SER A 12 8.82 11.45 -2.86
C SER A 12 9.01 9.99 -2.44
N SER A 13 8.89 9.09 -3.40
CA SER A 13 9.14 7.66 -3.23
C SER A 13 10.50 7.34 -3.84
N ARG A 14 11.40 6.70 -3.08
CA ARG A 14 12.65 6.16 -3.63
C ARG A 14 12.42 4.87 -4.44
N GLY A 15 11.31 4.19 -4.20
CA GLY A 15 10.90 2.97 -4.87
C GLY A 15 9.69 3.16 -5.78
N LEU A 16 9.04 2.03 -6.08
CA LEU A 16 7.81 1.98 -6.85
C LEU A 16 6.66 2.53 -5.98
N PRO A 17 6.00 3.64 -6.35
CA PRO A 17 4.96 4.20 -5.48
C PRO A 17 3.78 3.25 -5.35
N ILE A 18 3.45 2.93 -4.11
CA ILE A 18 2.31 2.09 -3.76
C ILE A 18 1.45 2.75 -2.68
N ARG A 19 0.20 2.32 -2.61
CA ARG A 19 -0.71 2.55 -1.48
C ARG A 19 -1.30 1.22 -1.07
N ALA A 20 -1.40 0.95 0.22
CA ALA A 20 -2.18 -0.17 0.73
C ALA A 20 -3.55 0.31 1.21
N GLU A 21 -4.54 -0.55 1.14
CA GLU A 21 -5.86 -0.35 1.72
C GLU A 21 -6.16 -1.56 2.61
N ILE A 22 -6.51 -1.31 3.86
CA ILE A 22 -6.67 -2.37 4.86
C ILE A 22 -8.10 -2.34 5.39
N ASP A 23 -8.75 -3.49 5.26
CA ASP A 23 -10.06 -3.75 5.83
C ASP A 23 -9.97 -4.94 6.80
N ARG A 24 -10.61 -4.81 7.96
CA ARG A 24 -10.74 -5.94 8.89
C ARG A 24 -11.83 -6.86 8.39
N THR A 25 -11.52 -8.15 8.21
CA THR A 25 -12.50 -9.15 7.74
C THR A 25 -13.04 -10.02 8.87
N ASP A 26 -12.22 -10.26 9.90
CA ASP A 26 -12.59 -11.01 11.10
C ASP A 26 -11.70 -10.60 12.28
N THR A 27 -11.96 -11.15 13.46
CA THR A 27 -11.23 -10.95 14.72
C THR A 27 -9.71 -11.11 14.56
N ALA A 28 -9.26 -12.03 13.70
CA ALA A 28 -7.83 -12.34 13.52
C ALA A 28 -7.27 -12.09 12.11
N ARG A 29 -8.09 -11.58 11.17
CA ARG A 29 -7.70 -11.48 9.75
C ARG A 29 -8.01 -10.11 9.16
N PHE A 30 -7.11 -9.71 8.26
CA PHE A 30 -7.17 -8.45 7.54
C PHE A 30 -7.10 -8.72 6.04
N GLU A 31 -7.86 -7.95 5.28
CA GLU A 31 -7.74 -7.86 3.85
C GLU A 31 -6.86 -6.66 3.50
N VAL A 32 -5.82 -6.90 2.70
CA VAL A 32 -4.86 -5.87 2.29
C VAL A 32 -4.87 -5.79 0.78
N SER A 33 -5.39 -4.69 0.26
CA SER A 33 -5.40 -4.36 -1.16
C SER A 33 -4.22 -3.46 -1.49
N VAL A 34 -3.39 -3.85 -2.46
CA VAL A 34 -2.18 -3.11 -2.86
C VAL A 34 -2.41 -2.43 -4.19
N HIS A 35 -2.19 -1.11 -4.22
CA HIS A 35 -2.35 -0.27 -5.39
C HIS A 35 -1.03 0.35 -5.83
N GLY A 36 -0.75 0.34 -7.13
CA GLY A 36 0.45 0.90 -7.73
C GLY A 36 0.15 2.16 -8.55
N TYR A 37 1.00 3.19 -8.40
CA TYR A 37 0.84 4.46 -9.11
C TYR A 37 2.04 4.73 -10.03
N PRO A 38 1.86 4.64 -11.36
CA PRO A 38 2.93 4.92 -12.31
C PRO A 38 3.48 6.34 -12.15
N THR A 39 4.77 6.48 -12.38
CA THR A 39 5.49 7.77 -12.39
C THR A 39 6.35 7.87 -13.64
N GLY A 40 6.96 9.03 -13.88
CA GLY A 40 7.93 9.18 -14.97
C GLY A 40 9.12 8.22 -14.87
N GLN A 41 9.53 7.83 -13.65
CA GLN A 41 10.61 6.86 -13.43
C GLN A 41 10.13 5.40 -13.50
N TRP A 42 8.87 5.14 -13.11
CA TRP A 42 8.27 3.82 -13.06
C TRP A 42 6.98 3.81 -13.89
N GLY A 43 7.12 3.63 -15.20
CA GLY A 43 6.03 3.73 -16.15
C GLY A 43 5.07 2.53 -16.13
N LEU A 44 3.98 2.66 -16.89
CA LEU A 44 3.05 1.56 -17.17
C LEU A 44 3.80 0.36 -17.74
N GLY A 45 3.50 -0.84 -17.22
CA GLY A 45 4.19 -2.07 -17.62
C GLY A 45 5.38 -2.45 -16.74
N THR A 46 5.72 -1.64 -15.73
CA THR A 46 6.69 -2.03 -14.71
C THR A 46 6.18 -3.26 -13.94
N ILE A 47 7.05 -4.24 -13.69
CA ILE A 47 6.70 -5.43 -12.91
C ILE A 47 6.96 -5.17 -11.43
N ALA A 48 5.97 -5.45 -10.60
CA ALA A 48 6.02 -5.34 -9.15
C ALA A 48 5.67 -6.67 -8.48
N THR A 49 6.31 -6.97 -7.35
CA THR A 49 6.01 -8.14 -6.51
C THR A 49 5.77 -7.64 -5.10
N PRO A 50 4.51 -7.48 -4.65
CA PRO A 50 4.22 -7.10 -3.27
C PRO A 50 4.72 -8.18 -2.31
N HIS A 51 5.62 -7.80 -1.40
CA HIS A 51 6.20 -8.69 -0.38
C HIS A 51 5.26 -8.86 0.81
N ILE A 52 4.11 -9.46 0.57
CA ILE A 52 3.10 -9.75 1.59
C ILE A 52 2.72 -11.22 1.54
N ALA A 53 2.56 -11.85 2.72
CA ALA A 53 2.14 -13.25 2.84
C ALA A 53 3.00 -14.25 2.03
N SER A 54 4.31 -14.01 1.92
CA SER A 54 5.23 -14.83 1.09
C SER A 54 4.79 -14.94 -0.38
N ASN A 55 4.24 -13.86 -0.95
CA ASN A 55 3.81 -13.84 -2.35
C ASN A 55 5.00 -13.77 -3.33
N ASP A 56 5.04 -14.72 -4.26
CA ASP A 56 5.99 -14.76 -5.39
C ASP A 56 5.37 -14.32 -6.73
N ARG A 57 4.10 -13.88 -6.74
CA ARG A 57 3.40 -13.47 -7.97
C ARG A 57 3.83 -12.08 -8.40
N ARG A 58 4.05 -11.95 -9.71
CA ARG A 58 4.40 -10.70 -10.39
C ARG A 58 3.14 -10.02 -10.93
N TYR A 59 3.07 -8.71 -10.76
CA TYR A 59 1.96 -7.86 -11.18
C TYR A 59 2.46 -6.73 -12.08
N LEU A 60 1.59 -6.22 -12.94
CA LEU A 60 1.83 -4.96 -13.63
C LEU A 60 1.51 -3.80 -12.70
N HIS A 61 2.42 -2.84 -12.61
CA HIS A 61 2.28 -1.65 -11.79
C HIS A 61 1.30 -0.68 -12.43
N ALA A 62 0.02 -0.83 -12.08
CA ALA A 62 -1.03 0.12 -12.42
C ALA A 62 -2.29 -0.16 -11.59
N GLY A 63 -2.77 0.85 -10.84
CA GLY A 63 -4.03 0.76 -10.13
C GLY A 63 -4.04 -0.39 -9.12
N HIS A 64 -5.14 -1.12 -9.03
CA HIS A 64 -5.26 -2.27 -8.13
C HIS A 64 -4.44 -3.46 -8.64
N MET A 65 -3.47 -3.92 -7.86
CA MET A 65 -2.60 -5.04 -8.23
C MET A 65 -3.12 -6.36 -7.66
N ALA A 66 -3.40 -6.40 -6.36
CA ALA A 66 -3.81 -7.61 -5.66
C ALA A 66 -4.43 -7.32 -4.31
N THR A 67 -5.19 -8.30 -3.82
CA THR A 67 -5.75 -8.34 -2.46
C THR A 67 -5.26 -9.61 -1.76
N TYR A 68 -4.86 -9.47 -0.50
CA TYR A 68 -4.36 -10.56 0.34
C TYR A 68 -5.12 -10.65 1.65
N THR A 69 -5.51 -11.85 2.06
CA THR A 69 -6.00 -12.09 3.42
C THR A 69 -4.82 -12.51 4.30
N VAL A 70 -4.53 -11.72 5.33
CA VAL A 70 -3.35 -11.90 6.20
C VAL A 70 -3.72 -11.94 7.68
N THR A 71 -2.86 -12.56 8.47
CA THR A 71 -2.93 -12.49 9.94
C THR A 71 -2.39 -11.16 10.45
N GLY A 72 -2.66 -10.83 11.72
CA GLY A 72 -2.11 -9.63 12.36
C GLY A 72 -0.57 -9.57 12.33
N ASP A 73 0.11 -10.71 12.54
CA ASP A 73 1.57 -10.77 12.52
C ASP A 73 2.13 -10.47 11.11
N GLN A 74 1.53 -11.08 10.08
CA GLN A 74 1.89 -10.84 8.68
C GLN A 74 1.61 -9.39 8.26
N LEU A 75 0.51 -8.80 8.74
CA LEU A 75 0.21 -7.40 8.51
C LEU A 75 1.27 -6.50 9.18
N SER A 76 1.64 -6.80 10.42
CA SER A 76 2.66 -6.06 11.14
C SER A 76 4.03 -6.14 10.47
N GLU A 77 4.39 -7.30 9.92
CA GLU A 77 5.59 -7.47 9.09
C GLU A 77 5.53 -6.59 7.84
N TYR A 78 4.43 -6.66 7.08
CA TYR A 78 4.23 -5.89 5.85
C TYR A 78 4.32 -4.36 6.07
N LEU A 79 3.68 -3.85 7.12
CA LEU A 79 3.69 -2.41 7.47
C LEU A 79 5.10 -1.89 7.81
N ARG A 80 6.04 -2.77 8.17
CA ARG A 80 7.42 -2.41 8.54
C ARG A 80 8.41 -2.46 7.38
N LEU A 81 8.03 -2.95 6.20
CA LEU A 81 8.95 -3.13 5.08
C LEU A 81 9.47 -1.80 4.53
N GLU A 82 8.57 -0.86 4.30
CA GLU A 82 8.87 0.47 3.81
C GLU A 82 7.88 1.50 4.37
N HIS A 83 8.18 2.78 4.16
CA HIS A 83 7.29 3.89 4.50
C HIS A 83 6.38 4.20 3.32
N PHE A 84 5.10 3.84 3.41
CA PHE A 84 4.11 4.01 2.36
C PHE A 84 2.74 4.42 2.91
N PRO A 85 1.91 5.09 2.10
CA PRO A 85 0.57 5.48 2.51
C PRO A 85 -0.37 4.27 2.60
N VAL A 86 -1.19 4.27 3.64
CA VAL A 86 -2.18 3.23 3.93
C VAL A 86 -3.53 3.87 4.18
N THR A 87 -4.55 3.41 3.46
CA THR A 87 -5.94 3.76 3.72
C THR A 87 -6.54 2.76 4.70
N VAL A 88 -7.14 3.27 5.78
CA VAL A 88 -7.94 2.50 6.72
C VAL A 88 -9.31 3.18 6.83
N GLY A 89 -10.34 2.53 6.32
CA GLY A 89 -11.66 3.15 6.15
C GLY A 89 -11.57 4.41 5.27
N SER A 90 -11.87 5.59 5.84
CA SER A 90 -11.77 6.88 5.14
C SER A 90 -10.49 7.67 5.45
N ALA A 91 -9.63 7.17 6.32
CA ALA A 91 -8.43 7.87 6.76
C ALA A 91 -7.18 7.39 6.01
N LEU A 92 -6.35 8.33 5.59
CA LEU A 92 -5.01 8.07 5.06
C LEU A 92 -3.99 8.25 6.18
N ARG A 93 -3.18 7.22 6.45
CA ARG A 93 -2.12 7.23 7.45
C ARG A 93 -0.84 6.63 6.87
N TRP A 94 0.30 6.84 7.53
CA TRP A 94 1.55 6.20 7.13
C TRP A 94 1.67 4.80 7.74
N SER A 95 2.36 3.90 7.04
CA SER A 95 2.50 2.49 7.44
C SER A 95 3.15 2.31 8.83
N ASP A 96 4.04 3.21 9.22
CA ASP A 96 4.73 3.22 10.53
C ASP A 96 3.86 3.76 11.69
N GLU A 97 2.74 4.40 11.38
CA GLU A 97 1.77 4.91 12.35
C GLU A 97 0.66 3.89 12.68
N ILE A 98 0.66 2.73 12.01
CA ILE A 98 -0.42 1.75 12.12
C ILE A 98 0.07 0.49 12.83
N ARG A 99 -0.70 0.03 13.82
CA ARG A 99 -0.56 -1.32 14.37
C ARG A 99 -1.82 -2.13 14.10
N PRO A 100 -1.73 -3.45 13.87
CA PRO A 100 -2.91 -4.30 13.71
C PRO A 100 -3.89 -4.23 14.89
N SER A 101 -3.39 -3.95 16.10
CA SER A 101 -4.22 -3.74 17.30
C SER A 101 -5.10 -2.51 17.24
N ASP A 102 -4.74 -1.52 16.42
CA ASP A 102 -5.43 -0.23 16.32
C ASP A 102 -6.54 -0.26 15.25
N LEU A 103 -6.67 -1.41 14.56
CA LEU A 103 -7.65 -1.66 13.50
C LEU A 103 -8.78 -2.50 14.12
N GLU A 104 -9.77 -1.81 14.70
CA GLU A 104 -10.97 -2.42 15.27
C GLU A 104 -12.01 -2.79 14.22
#